data_AF-A0A4Y2QPF5-F1
#
_entry.id   AF-A0A4Y2QPF5-F1
#
_cell.length_a   1.000
_cell.length_b   1.000
_cell.length_c   1.000
_cell.angle_alpha   90.00
_cell.angle_beta   90.00
_cell.angle_gamma   90.00
#
_symmetry.space_group_name_H-M   'P 1'
#
loop_
_entity.id
_entity.type
_entity.pdbx_description
1 polymer ?
#
loop_
_entity_poly.entity_id
_entity_poly.type
_entity_poly.pdbx_seq_one_letter_code
_entity_poly.pdbx_strand_id
1 'polypeptide(L)'
;MEASGKTENFETVDDPMVNLWIRWMREGSQVPWTRVAIESFDPASEYPPKRFIRFSPFFHMLQQEDRERFLFSLEFTVTEKDDFLTCLYTVTSEEEEEVFKAYAQILLCYFLEWPMQSLFLETAQKMWKFIDDNLFLLLLNHIFLLKSDREDFCYSKLFEDFWYGSPNRLKEVAENDPSLREALSCLDKIASKRKLEDNEPTNSIKKKLV
;
A
#
# COMPACT_ATOMS: atom_id res chain seq x y z
N MET A 1 9.19 -17.62 -48.69
CA MET A 1 9.93 -17.89 -47.44
C MET A 1 9.11 -18.92 -46.68
N GLU A 2 9.53 -20.17 -46.69
CA GLU A 2 8.95 -21.22 -45.84
C GLU A 2 9.53 -21.07 -44.44
N ALA A 3 8.66 -20.99 -43.43
CA ALA A 3 9.07 -20.98 -42.04
C ALA A 3 9.56 -22.39 -41.67
N SER A 4 10.87 -22.53 -41.52
CA SER A 4 11.51 -23.71 -40.95
C SER A 4 10.98 -23.90 -39.53
N GLY A 5 10.03 -24.82 -39.33
CA GLY A 5 9.41 -25.17 -38.04
C GLY A 5 10.34 -25.87 -37.06
N LYS A 6 11.60 -25.44 -36.98
CA LYS A 6 12.55 -25.83 -35.95
C LYS A 6 12.66 -24.69 -34.95
N THR A 7 11.83 -24.73 -33.92
CA THR A 7 12.08 -23.96 -32.70
C THR A 7 13.20 -24.66 -31.95
N GLU A 8 14.37 -24.03 -31.89
CA GLU A 8 15.38 -24.41 -30.91
C GLU A 8 14.73 -24.38 -29.53
N ASN A 9 14.90 -25.45 -28.77
CA ASN A 9 14.50 -25.49 -27.37
C ASN A 9 15.41 -24.51 -26.64
N PHE A 10 14.96 -23.26 -26.52
CA PHE A 10 15.52 -22.33 -25.55
C PHE A 10 15.52 -23.06 -24.20
N GLU A 11 16.71 -23.25 -23.62
CA GLU A 11 16.82 -23.70 -22.23
C GLU A 11 15.86 -22.84 -21.43
N THR A 12 14.84 -23.48 -20.86
CA THR A 12 13.78 -22.79 -20.13
C THR A 12 14.43 -22.16 -18.93
N VAL A 13 14.77 -20.88 -19.08
CA VAL A 13 14.93 -19.99 -17.94
C VAL A 13 13.64 -20.18 -17.13
N ASP A 14 13.77 -20.45 -15.83
CA ASP A 14 12.65 -20.52 -14.87
C ASP A 14 12.02 -19.11 -14.68
N ASP A 15 11.77 -18.43 -15.79
CA ASP A 15 11.10 -17.15 -15.88
C ASP A 15 9.68 -17.39 -16.42
N PRO A 16 8.66 -17.24 -15.57
CA PRO A 16 7.25 -17.41 -15.93
C PRO A 16 6.83 -16.55 -17.13
N MET A 17 7.46 -15.39 -17.31
CA MET A 17 7.17 -14.46 -18.39
C MET A 17 7.69 -14.97 -19.72
N VAL A 18 8.91 -15.50 -19.73
CA VAL A 18 9.49 -16.13 -20.92
C VAL A 18 8.63 -17.32 -21.34
N ASN A 19 8.20 -18.14 -20.39
CA ASN A 19 7.31 -19.27 -20.66
C ASN A 19 5.94 -18.83 -21.19
N LEU A 20 5.37 -17.75 -20.65
CA LEU A 20 4.13 -17.18 -21.17
C LEU A 20 4.28 -16.70 -22.62
N TRP A 21 5.32 -15.91 -22.92
CA TRP A 21 5.52 -15.39 -24.28
C TRP A 21 5.81 -16.51 -25.26
N ILE A 22 6.61 -17.51 -24.87
CA ILE A 22 6.86 -18.72 -25.68
C ILE A 22 5.54 -19.45 -25.94
N ARG A 23 4.71 -19.68 -24.91
CA ARG A 23 3.41 -20.34 -25.06
C ARG A 23 2.49 -19.57 -26.00
N TRP A 24 2.33 -18.27 -25.77
CA TRP A 24 1.45 -17.41 -26.57
C TRP A 24 1.90 -17.32 -28.04
N MET A 25 3.20 -17.19 -28.29
CA MET A 25 3.74 -17.19 -29.66
C MET A 25 3.59 -18.57 -30.34
N ARG A 26 3.77 -19.68 -29.59
CA ARG A 26 3.57 -21.04 -30.13
C ARG A 26 2.12 -21.35 -30.47
N GLU A 27 1.18 -20.81 -29.70
CA GLU A 27 -0.27 -20.92 -29.95
C GLU A 27 -0.75 -19.95 -31.05
N GLY A 28 0.19 -19.26 -31.72
CA GLY A 28 -0.09 -18.40 -32.86
C GLY A 28 -0.83 -17.12 -32.49
N SER A 29 -0.73 -16.66 -31.23
CA SER A 29 -1.39 -15.46 -30.74
C SER A 29 -2.91 -15.43 -30.97
N GLN A 30 -3.55 -16.61 -31.07
CA GLN A 30 -4.98 -16.73 -31.38
C GLN A 30 -5.88 -16.22 -30.25
N VAL A 31 -5.38 -16.26 -29.01
CA VAL A 31 -6.05 -15.75 -27.81
C VAL A 31 -5.37 -14.44 -27.39
N PRO A 32 -6.11 -13.42 -26.93
CA PRO A 32 -5.51 -12.23 -26.33
C PRO A 32 -4.50 -12.62 -25.25
N TRP A 33 -3.28 -12.07 -25.34
CA TRP A 33 -2.20 -12.39 -24.41
C TRP A 33 -2.57 -12.07 -22.96
N THR A 34 -3.46 -11.10 -22.74
CA THR A 34 -4.00 -10.70 -21.43
C THR A 34 -4.70 -11.85 -20.72
N ARG A 35 -5.50 -12.65 -21.45
CA ARG A 35 -6.17 -13.82 -20.89
C ARG A 35 -5.18 -14.92 -20.50
N VAL A 36 -4.17 -15.14 -21.35
CA VAL A 36 -3.08 -16.10 -21.09
C VAL A 36 -2.26 -15.66 -19.86
N ALA A 37 -2.07 -14.36 -19.67
CA ALA A 37 -1.42 -13.79 -18.50
C ALA A 37 -2.23 -14.00 -17.24
N ILE A 38 -3.53 -13.69 -17.25
CA ILE A 38 -4.42 -13.92 -16.11
C ILE A 38 -4.36 -15.38 -15.66
N GLU A 39 -4.43 -16.34 -16.57
CA GLU A 39 -4.34 -17.77 -16.25
C GLU A 39 -2.96 -18.19 -15.71
N SER A 40 -1.89 -17.57 -16.20
CA SER A 40 -0.52 -17.93 -15.83
C SER A 40 -0.05 -17.26 -14.53
N PHE A 41 -0.71 -16.18 -14.13
CA PHE A 41 -0.41 -15.40 -12.92
C PHE A 41 -1.53 -15.48 -11.87
N ASP A 42 -2.50 -16.39 -12.05
CA ASP A 42 -3.58 -16.58 -11.10
C ASP A 42 -2.99 -17.01 -9.73
N PRO A 43 -3.20 -16.23 -8.66
CA PRO A 43 -2.69 -16.56 -7.33
C PRO A 43 -3.33 -17.84 -6.76
N ALA A 44 -4.48 -18.27 -7.30
CA ALA A 44 -5.13 -19.53 -6.95
C ALA A 44 -4.52 -20.74 -7.70
N SER A 45 -3.52 -20.54 -8.56
CA SER A 45 -2.77 -21.61 -9.21
C SER A 45 -2.02 -22.46 -8.20
N GLU A 46 -1.94 -23.77 -8.46
CA GLU A 46 -1.21 -24.74 -7.63
C GLU A 46 0.31 -24.41 -7.55
N TYR A 47 0.83 -23.61 -8.49
CA TYR A 47 2.22 -23.19 -8.56
C TYR A 47 2.34 -21.69 -8.87
N PRO A 48 2.17 -20.80 -7.88
CA PRO A 48 2.35 -19.38 -8.09
C PRO A 48 3.80 -19.09 -8.50
N PRO A 49 4.04 -18.22 -9.49
CA PRO A 49 5.38 -17.94 -9.98
C PRO A 49 6.30 -17.36 -8.88
N LYS A 50 7.55 -17.86 -8.82
CA LYS A 50 8.56 -17.43 -7.80
C LYS A 50 9.08 -16.01 -8.01
N ARG A 51 8.96 -15.46 -9.20
CA ARG A 51 9.29 -14.08 -9.55
C ARG A 51 8.10 -13.52 -10.29
N PHE A 52 7.52 -12.47 -9.74
CA PHE A 52 6.44 -11.76 -10.40
C PHE A 52 7.02 -10.79 -11.42
N ILE A 53 6.18 -10.43 -12.37
CA ILE A 53 6.50 -9.48 -13.43
C ILE A 53 5.84 -8.18 -13.05
N ARG A 54 6.47 -7.05 -13.35
CA ARG A 54 5.82 -5.76 -13.24
C ARG A 54 4.75 -5.62 -14.31
N PHE A 55 3.51 -5.45 -13.89
CA PHE A 55 2.34 -5.32 -14.75
C PHE A 55 1.94 -3.88 -14.99
N SER A 56 2.47 -2.93 -14.22
CA SER A 56 2.25 -1.50 -14.47
C SER A 56 2.46 -1.05 -15.92
N PRO A 57 3.43 -1.56 -16.71
CA PRO A 57 3.58 -1.16 -18.10
C PRO A 57 2.41 -1.59 -18.99
N PHE A 58 1.67 -2.62 -18.61
CA PHE A 58 0.59 -3.20 -19.41
C PHE A 58 -0.80 -2.97 -18.83
N PHE A 59 -0.91 -2.48 -17.60
CA PHE A 59 -2.19 -2.29 -16.90
C PHE A 59 -3.17 -1.43 -17.70
N HIS A 60 -2.66 -0.36 -18.34
CA HIS A 60 -3.46 0.52 -19.20
C HIS A 60 -4.06 -0.19 -20.43
N MET A 61 -3.50 -1.33 -20.85
CA MET A 61 -3.97 -2.12 -21.99
C MET A 61 -5.08 -3.12 -21.62
N LEU A 62 -5.32 -3.34 -20.33
CA LEU A 62 -6.35 -4.26 -19.83
C LEU A 62 -7.75 -3.61 -19.92
N GLN A 63 -8.78 -4.43 -20.13
CA GLN A 63 -10.18 -4.04 -19.93
C GLN A 63 -10.46 -3.87 -18.43
N GLN A 64 -11.51 -3.14 -18.08
CA GLN A 64 -11.85 -2.86 -16.67
C GLN A 64 -12.03 -4.14 -15.85
N GLU A 65 -12.75 -5.14 -16.36
CA GLU A 65 -13.00 -6.40 -15.67
C GLU A 65 -11.70 -7.19 -15.43
N ASP A 66 -10.78 -7.11 -16.40
CA ASP A 66 -9.47 -7.73 -16.30
C ASP A 66 -8.58 -7.00 -15.28
N ARG A 67 -8.67 -5.66 -15.19
CA ARG A 67 -7.92 -4.84 -14.20
C ARG A 67 -8.31 -5.19 -12.77
N GLU A 68 -9.59 -5.36 -12.48
CA GLU A 68 -10.07 -5.74 -11.14
C GLU A 68 -9.51 -7.10 -10.71
N ARG A 69 -9.64 -8.11 -11.59
CA ARG A 69 -9.07 -9.44 -11.35
C ARG A 69 -7.54 -9.39 -11.19
N PHE A 70 -6.91 -8.46 -11.91
CA PHE A 70 -5.48 -8.24 -11.84
C PHE A 70 -5.04 -7.64 -10.50
N LEU A 71 -5.69 -6.57 -10.05
CA LEU A 71 -5.41 -5.92 -8.76
C LEU A 71 -5.62 -6.88 -7.59
N PHE A 72 -6.66 -7.71 -7.65
CA PHE A 72 -6.91 -8.76 -6.67
C PHE A 72 -5.74 -9.75 -6.62
N SER A 73 -5.17 -10.08 -7.78
CA SER A 73 -4.01 -10.97 -7.86
C SER A 73 -2.75 -10.35 -7.26
N LEU A 74 -2.55 -9.04 -7.49
CA LEU A 74 -1.42 -8.30 -6.94
C LEU A 74 -1.47 -8.15 -5.42
N GLU A 75 -2.67 -7.97 -4.84
CA GLU A 75 -2.88 -7.84 -3.39
C GLU A 75 -2.26 -8.99 -2.59
N PHE A 76 -2.36 -10.23 -3.07
CA PHE A 76 -1.79 -11.41 -2.37
C PHE A 76 -0.28 -11.57 -2.59
N THR A 77 0.32 -10.78 -3.48
CA THR A 77 1.72 -10.88 -3.86
C THR A 77 2.50 -9.72 -3.26
N VAL A 78 2.77 -9.84 -1.95
CA VAL A 78 3.44 -8.85 -1.08
C VAL A 78 4.78 -8.30 -1.64
N THR A 79 5.34 -8.93 -2.68
CA THR A 79 6.69 -8.71 -3.20
C THR A 79 6.85 -7.47 -4.11
N GLU A 80 5.79 -6.90 -4.70
CA GLU A 80 5.89 -5.76 -5.65
C GLU A 80 4.93 -4.60 -5.35
N LYS A 81 5.06 -4.03 -4.15
CA LYS A 81 4.23 -2.90 -3.67
C LYS A 81 4.24 -1.70 -4.62
N ASP A 82 5.40 -1.40 -5.16
CA ASP A 82 5.65 -0.34 -6.14
C ASP A 82 4.90 -0.57 -7.45
N ASP A 83 4.79 -1.82 -7.91
CA ASP A 83 4.02 -2.16 -9.11
C ASP A 83 2.52 -2.02 -8.87
N PHE A 84 2.03 -2.50 -7.72
CA PHE A 84 0.65 -2.34 -7.28
C PHE A 84 0.25 -0.86 -7.20
N LEU A 85 1.02 -0.04 -6.48
CA LEU A 85 0.76 1.40 -6.38
C LEU A 85 0.76 2.07 -7.76
N THR A 86 1.70 1.70 -8.64
CA THR A 86 1.74 2.24 -10.00
C THR A 86 0.49 1.88 -10.79
N CYS A 87 0.00 0.65 -10.69
CA CYS A 87 -1.27 0.24 -11.31
C CYS A 87 -2.43 1.06 -10.77
N LEU A 88 -2.50 1.24 -9.45
CA LEU A 88 -3.55 2.03 -8.80
C LEU A 88 -3.55 3.50 -9.24
N TYR A 89 -2.38 4.12 -9.43
CA TYR A 89 -2.31 5.49 -9.95
C TYR A 89 -2.75 5.64 -11.40
N THR A 90 -2.87 4.54 -12.15
CA THR A 90 -3.35 4.54 -13.54
C THR A 90 -4.83 4.21 -13.69
N VAL A 91 -5.50 3.88 -12.58
CA VAL A 91 -6.96 3.66 -12.50
C VAL A 91 -7.68 4.97 -12.83
N THR A 92 -8.81 4.90 -13.53
CA THR A 92 -9.59 6.11 -13.86
C THR A 92 -10.27 6.69 -12.62
N SER A 93 -10.64 7.97 -12.64
CA SER A 93 -11.42 8.59 -11.56
C SER A 93 -12.78 7.91 -11.34
N GLU A 94 -13.29 7.17 -12.33
CA GLU A 94 -14.55 6.43 -12.26
C GLU A 94 -14.38 5.11 -11.49
N GLU A 95 -13.22 4.48 -11.61
CA GLU A 95 -12.85 3.22 -10.94
C GLU A 95 -12.26 3.45 -9.53
N GLU A 96 -11.75 4.66 -9.25
CA GLU A 96 -11.05 5.03 -8.01
C GLU A 96 -11.87 4.72 -6.74
N GLU A 97 -13.18 4.95 -6.77
CA GLU A 97 -14.04 4.75 -5.60
C GLU A 97 -14.15 3.28 -5.20
N GLU A 98 -14.38 2.39 -6.16
CA GLU A 98 -14.50 0.95 -5.90
C GLU A 98 -13.14 0.35 -5.53
N VAL A 99 -12.06 0.83 -6.15
CA VAL A 99 -10.70 0.47 -5.80
C VAL A 99 -10.36 0.88 -4.36
N PHE A 100 -10.68 2.10 -3.96
CA PHE A 100 -10.45 2.55 -2.59
C PHE A 100 -11.23 1.74 -1.57
N LYS A 101 -12.47 1.37 -1.90
CA LYS A 101 -13.29 0.51 -1.06
C LYS A 101 -12.72 -0.89 -0.91
N ALA A 102 -12.25 -1.49 -2.00
CA ALA A 102 -11.70 -2.85 -2.01
C ALA A 102 -10.33 -2.94 -1.32
N TYR A 103 -9.48 -1.94 -1.53
CA TYR A 103 -8.06 -1.99 -1.15
C TYR A 103 -7.66 -1.00 -0.07
N ALA A 104 -8.61 -0.39 0.65
CA ALA A 104 -8.35 0.62 1.69
C ALA A 104 -7.27 0.19 2.68
N GLN A 105 -7.37 -1.03 3.19
CA GLN A 105 -6.44 -1.55 4.18
C GLN A 105 -5.02 -1.62 3.64
N ILE A 106 -4.82 -2.23 2.48
CA ILE A 106 -3.50 -2.42 1.88
C ILE A 106 -2.89 -1.09 1.50
N LEU A 107 -3.67 -0.22 0.87
CA LEU A 107 -3.22 1.11 0.49
C LEU A 107 -2.70 1.88 1.69
N LEU A 108 -3.50 2.01 2.74
CA LEU A 108 -3.14 2.78 3.93
C LEU A 108 -1.94 2.16 4.65
N CYS A 109 -1.82 0.84 4.71
CA CYS A 109 -0.62 0.17 5.22
C CYS A 109 0.63 0.46 4.39
N TYR A 110 0.54 0.45 3.05
CA TYR A 110 1.67 0.79 2.18
C TYR A 110 2.11 2.24 2.35
N PHE A 111 1.17 3.16 2.56
CA PHE A 111 1.51 4.54 2.87
C PHE A 111 2.17 4.72 4.24
N LEU A 112 2.18 3.73 5.14
CA LEU A 112 2.93 3.77 6.40
C LEU A 112 4.37 3.27 6.28
N GLU A 113 4.73 2.71 5.12
CA GLU A 113 6.08 2.25 4.84
C GLU A 113 6.97 3.34 4.25
N TRP A 114 8.28 3.19 4.44
CA TRP A 114 9.25 4.09 3.85
C TRP A 114 9.29 3.92 2.32
N PRO A 115 9.25 5.00 1.52
CA PRO A 115 9.32 6.44 1.89
C PRO A 115 7.96 7.18 1.90
N MET A 116 6.84 6.46 1.93
CA MET A 116 5.51 6.98 1.62
C MET A 116 4.77 7.62 2.81
N GLN A 117 5.34 7.59 4.02
CA GLN A 117 4.70 8.06 5.27
C GLN A 117 4.22 9.52 5.20
N SER A 118 4.89 10.35 4.42
CA SER A 118 4.50 11.74 4.22
C SER A 118 3.13 11.92 3.53
N LEU A 119 2.69 10.93 2.75
CA LEU A 119 1.43 10.95 2.03
C LEU A 119 0.28 10.29 2.80
N PHE A 120 0.58 9.55 3.87
CA PHE A 120 -0.41 8.77 4.62
C PHE A 120 -1.63 9.58 5.07
N LEU A 121 -1.42 10.74 5.70
CA LEU A 121 -2.51 11.55 6.24
C LEU A 121 -3.41 12.10 5.14
N GLU A 122 -2.82 12.53 4.01
CA GLU A 122 -3.58 13.02 2.87
C GLU A 122 -4.46 11.91 2.28
N THR A 123 -3.89 10.71 2.13
CA THR A 123 -4.63 9.55 1.63
C THR A 123 -5.73 9.13 2.62
N ALA A 124 -5.43 9.03 3.92
CA ALA A 124 -6.41 8.69 4.94
C ALA A 124 -7.60 9.67 4.96
N GLN A 125 -7.34 10.97 4.77
CA GLN A 125 -8.39 11.98 4.69
C GLN A 125 -9.35 11.75 3.53
N LYS A 126 -8.84 11.35 2.36
CA LYS A 126 -9.66 11.01 1.18
C LYS A 126 -10.44 9.72 1.38
N MET A 127 -9.93 8.82 2.21
CA MET A 127 -10.45 7.46 2.39
C MET A 127 -11.30 7.26 3.65
N TRP A 128 -11.59 8.31 4.44
CA TRP A 128 -12.36 8.17 5.68
C TRP A 128 -13.68 7.42 5.53
N LYS A 129 -14.37 7.55 4.39
CA LYS A 129 -15.63 6.84 4.12
C LYS A 129 -15.48 5.32 3.97
N PHE A 130 -14.27 4.83 3.75
CA PHE A 130 -13.94 3.41 3.59
C PHE A 130 -13.22 2.80 4.79
N ILE A 131 -12.80 3.64 5.75
CA ILE A 131 -12.14 3.18 6.96
C ILE A 131 -13.23 2.77 7.95
N ASP A 132 -13.37 1.47 8.14
CA ASP A 132 -14.24 0.92 9.18
C ASP A 132 -13.54 0.90 10.55
N ASP A 133 -14.30 0.49 11.55
CA ASP A 133 -13.85 0.47 12.94
C ASP A 133 -12.61 -0.44 13.11
N ASN A 134 -12.59 -1.62 12.47
CA ASN A 134 -11.47 -2.57 12.58
C ASN A 134 -10.19 -2.04 11.91
N LEU A 135 -10.33 -1.51 10.70
CA LEU A 135 -9.22 -0.94 9.96
C LEU A 135 -8.63 0.27 10.70
N PHE A 136 -9.48 1.11 11.30
CA PHE A 136 -9.03 2.22 12.11
C PHE A 136 -8.15 1.77 13.28
N LEU A 137 -8.61 0.78 14.06
CA LEU A 137 -7.87 0.23 15.19
C LEU A 137 -6.54 -0.38 14.74
N LEU A 138 -6.56 -1.11 13.61
CA LEU A 138 -5.36 -1.71 13.01
C LEU A 138 -4.33 -0.65 12.64
N LEU A 139 -4.74 0.41 11.93
CA LEU A 139 -3.83 1.50 11.52
C LEU A 139 -3.26 2.23 12.73
N LEU A 140 -4.08 2.53 13.72
CA LEU A 140 -3.64 3.23 14.93
C LEU A 140 -2.60 2.42 15.70
N ASN A 141 -2.86 1.12 15.89
CA ASN A 141 -1.91 0.22 16.53
C ASN A 141 -0.63 0.06 15.68
N HIS A 142 -0.74 -0.04 14.36
CA HIS A 142 0.41 -0.17 13.48
C HIS A 142 1.34 1.04 13.55
N ILE A 143 0.79 2.26 13.50
CA ILE A 143 1.57 3.50 13.66
C ILE A 143 2.23 3.54 15.05
N PHE A 144 1.53 3.12 16.10
CA PHE A 144 2.07 3.07 17.46
C PHE A 144 3.26 2.12 17.59
N LEU A 145 3.20 0.95 16.94
CA LEU A 145 4.32 0.00 16.90
C LEU A 145 5.50 0.57 16.11
N LEU A 146 5.25 1.16 14.93
CA LEU A 146 6.30 1.79 14.11
C LEU A 146 7.04 2.90 14.87
N LYS A 147 6.33 3.65 15.71
CA LYS A 147 6.92 4.67 16.59
C LYS A 147 7.97 4.11 17.56
N SER A 148 7.85 2.84 17.95
CA SER A 148 8.80 2.19 18.87
C SER A 148 9.92 1.47 18.13
N ASP A 149 9.65 0.99 16.92
CA ASP A 149 10.56 0.14 16.17
C ASP A 149 11.43 0.90 15.14
N ARG A 150 11.06 2.13 14.77
CA ARG A 150 11.70 2.86 13.68
C ARG A 150 11.96 4.34 13.99
N GLU A 151 13.07 4.85 13.44
CA GLU A 151 13.51 6.25 13.54
C GLU A 151 13.59 6.95 12.16
N ASP A 152 13.20 6.27 11.09
CA ASP A 152 13.25 6.77 9.70
C ASP A 152 12.16 7.83 9.40
N PHE A 153 11.15 7.95 10.25
CA PHE A 153 10.08 8.95 10.15
C PHE A 153 9.59 9.40 11.53
N CYS A 154 8.97 10.59 11.61
CA CYS A 154 8.42 11.11 12.87
C CYS A 154 7.04 10.47 13.18
N TYR A 155 7.04 9.16 13.47
CA TYR A 155 5.81 8.41 13.75
C TYR A 155 5.05 8.91 14.98
N SER A 156 5.72 9.57 15.94
CA SER A 156 5.03 10.20 17.08
C SER A 156 4.09 11.32 16.62
N LYS A 157 4.54 12.14 15.67
CA LYS A 157 3.72 13.19 15.08
C LYS A 157 2.65 12.60 14.17
N LEU A 158 3.00 11.60 13.36
CA LEU A 158 2.04 10.91 12.50
C LEU A 158 0.86 10.32 13.29
N PHE A 159 1.17 9.64 14.40
CA PHE A 159 0.19 9.05 15.30
C PHE A 159 -0.78 10.09 15.86
N GLU A 160 -0.23 11.21 16.31
CA GLU A 160 -1.00 12.31 16.86
C GLU A 160 -1.88 13.00 15.81
N ASP A 161 -1.30 13.34 14.65
CA ASP A 161 -2.02 14.00 13.57
C ASP A 161 -3.12 13.09 13.01
N PHE A 162 -2.87 11.78 12.90
CA PHE A 162 -3.87 10.79 12.52
C PHE A 162 -5.00 10.74 13.55
N TRP A 163 -4.68 10.60 14.84
CA TRP A 163 -5.68 10.59 15.90
C TRP A 163 -6.54 11.85 15.91
N TYR A 164 -5.94 13.05 15.88
CA TYR A 164 -6.71 14.29 15.93
C TYR A 164 -7.52 14.53 14.66
N GLY A 165 -7.01 14.15 13.49
CA GLY A 165 -7.70 14.23 12.21
C GLY A 165 -8.81 13.19 12.01
N SER A 166 -8.94 12.20 12.91
CA SER A 166 -9.92 11.13 12.78
C SER A 166 -11.36 11.58 13.09
N PRO A 167 -12.38 10.98 12.44
CA PRO A 167 -13.78 11.13 12.82
C PRO A 167 -14.07 10.73 14.27
N ASN A 168 -14.94 11.47 14.97
CA ASN A 168 -15.27 11.21 16.38
C ASN A 168 -15.81 9.80 16.61
N ARG A 169 -16.65 9.29 15.69
CA ARG A 169 -17.17 7.92 15.75
C ARG A 169 -16.05 6.89 15.91
N LEU A 170 -14.96 7.03 15.14
CA LEU A 170 -13.83 6.09 15.18
C LEU A 170 -13.04 6.23 16.48
N LYS A 171 -12.89 7.44 17.01
CA LYS A 171 -12.23 7.68 18.30
C LYS A 171 -12.98 7.02 19.46
N GLU A 172 -14.31 7.14 19.47
CA GLU A 172 -15.15 6.48 20.49
C GLU A 172 -14.95 4.96 20.50
N VAL A 173 -14.77 4.34 19.33
CA VAL A 173 -14.46 2.91 19.25
C VAL A 173 -13.09 2.61 19.85
N ALA A 174 -12.06 3.38 19.47
CA ALA A 174 -10.70 3.18 19.98
C ALA A 174 -10.56 3.40 21.48
N GLU A 175 -11.29 4.37 22.06
CA GLU A 175 -11.30 4.61 23.51
C GLU A 175 -11.89 3.44 24.30
N ASN A 176 -12.81 2.68 23.68
CA ASN A 176 -13.40 1.49 24.27
C ASN A 176 -12.57 0.22 24.06
N ASP A 177 -11.55 0.25 23.19
CA ASP A 177 -10.70 -0.90 22.89
C ASP A 177 -9.57 -1.05 23.94
N PRO A 178 -9.51 -2.17 24.69
CA PRO A 178 -8.48 -2.37 25.71
C PRO A 178 -7.05 -2.43 25.15
N SER A 179 -6.85 -2.87 23.91
CA SER A 179 -5.53 -3.03 23.28
C SER A 179 -4.85 -1.70 23.00
N LEU A 180 -5.62 -0.62 22.85
CA LEU A 180 -5.11 0.71 22.54
C LEU A 180 -4.86 1.59 23.75
N ARG A 181 -5.15 1.13 24.97
CA ARG A 181 -4.97 1.93 26.20
C ARG A 181 -3.56 2.50 26.33
N GLU A 182 -2.55 1.69 26.05
CA GLU A 182 -1.16 2.14 26.09
C GLU A 182 -0.89 3.21 25.02
N ALA A 183 -1.34 2.95 23.79
CA ALA A 183 -1.18 3.86 22.66
C ALA A 183 -1.85 5.22 22.93
N LEU A 184 -3.07 5.23 23.44
CA LEU A 184 -3.80 6.45 23.78
C LEU A 184 -3.16 7.20 24.96
N SER A 185 -2.64 6.50 25.97
CA SER A 185 -1.91 7.13 27.08
C SER A 185 -0.66 7.90 26.61
N CYS A 186 -0.08 7.52 25.47
CA CYS A 186 1.03 8.25 24.87
C CYS A 186 0.61 9.61 24.32
N LEU A 187 -0.63 9.78 23.85
CA LEU A 187 -1.14 11.08 23.38
C LEU A 187 -1.19 12.09 24.51
N ASP A 188 -1.65 11.68 25.69
CA ASP A 188 -1.71 12.55 26.88
C ASP A 188 -0.32 13.04 27.29
N LYS A 189 0.70 12.17 27.18
CA LYS A 189 2.10 12.52 27.45
C LYS A 189 2.64 13.51 26.43
N ILE A 190 2.33 13.34 25.15
CA ILE A 190 2.73 14.26 24.08
C ILE A 190 2.09 15.63 24.28
N ALA A 191 0.78 15.68 24.54
CA ALA A 191 0.05 16.91 24.81
C ALA A 191 0.57 17.63 26.06
N SER A 192 0.95 16.88 27.10
CA SER A 192 1.52 17.44 28.34
C SER A 192 2.93 18.02 28.15
N LYS A 193 3.77 17.38 27.30
CA LYS A 193 5.10 17.90 26.96
C LYS A 193 5.03 19.24 26.22
N ARG A 194 4.13 19.36 25.23
CA ARG A 194 3.91 20.63 24.52
C ARG A 194 3.50 21.77 25.45
N LYS A 195 2.58 21.49 26.38
CA LYS A 195 2.18 22.46 27.40
C LYS A 195 3.33 22.88 28.31
N LEU A 196 4.34 22.04 28.53
CA LEU A 196 5.53 22.41 29.32
C LEU A 196 6.52 23.25 28.51
N GLU A 197 6.73 22.90 27.24
CA GLU A 197 7.59 23.63 26.31
C GLU A 197 7.05 25.03 25.97
N ASP A 198 5.72 25.17 25.78
CA ASP A 198 5.06 26.47 25.57
C ASP A 198 5.08 27.37 26.82
N ASN A 199 5.25 26.77 28.01
CA ASN A 199 5.32 27.49 29.28
C ASN A 199 6.76 27.78 29.74
N GLU A 200 7.80 27.38 28.99
CA GLU A 200 9.17 27.82 29.28
C GLU A 200 9.35 29.28 28.82
N PRO A 201 9.58 30.23 29.76
CA PRO A 201 9.88 31.59 29.37
C PRO A 201 11.23 31.62 28.64
N THR A 202 11.22 32.18 27.43
CA THR A 202 12.41 32.47 26.61
C THR A 202 13.31 33.44 27.37
N ASN A 203 14.16 32.94 28.27
CA ASN A 203 14.95 33.78 29.15
C ASN A 203 16.40 33.28 29.26
N SER A 204 17.12 33.36 28.14
CA SER A 204 18.58 33.16 28.15
C SER A 204 19.30 33.77 26.95
N ILE A 205 18.96 35.00 26.55
CA ILE A 205 19.94 35.88 25.86
C ILE A 205 19.86 37.28 26.45
N LYS A 206 20.56 37.51 27.56
CA LYS A 206 21.12 38.81 27.97
C LYS A 206 22.00 38.64 29.21
N LYS A 207 23.32 38.60 28.99
CA LYS A 207 24.46 38.94 29.89
C LYS A 207 25.66 38.11 29.44
N LYS A 208 26.84 38.64 29.07
CA LYS A 208 27.49 39.95 29.26
C LYS A 208 28.51 40.14 28.12
N LEU A 209 28.54 41.32 27.53
CA LEU A 209 29.77 41.94 27.03
C LEU A 209 29.83 43.32 27.68
N VAL A 210 30.70 43.45 28.66
CA VAL A 210 31.28 44.70 29.15
C VAL A 210 32.78 44.49 29.08
#